data_AF-A0A417UWK4-F1
#
_entry.id   AF-A0A417UWK4-F1
#
_cell.length_a   1.000
_cell.length_b   1.000
_cell.length_c   1.000
_cell.angle_alpha   90.00
_cell.angle_beta   90.00
_cell.angle_gamma   90.00
#
_symmetry.space_group_name_H-M   'P 1'
#
loop_
_entity.id
_entity.type
_entity.pdbx_description
1 polymer ?
#
loop_
_entity_poly.entity_id
_entity_poly.type
_entity_poly.pdbx_seq_one_letter_code
_entity_poly.pdbx_strand_id
1 'polypeptide(L)' 'MGNMTKNAEKNARAMLSRLSTEQLIKEFDMTEDVPISLELSMVRGWIMDELEKRNPEAFGKWLDLDYPDNESLRNLYLNA' A
#
# COMPACT_ATOMS: atom_id res chain seq x y z
N MET A 1 -8.70 12.09 -21.99
CA MET A 1 -7.88 11.26 -21.06
C MET A 1 -8.32 11.37 -19.59
N GLY A 2 -8.80 12.52 -19.09
CA GLY A 2 -9.11 12.71 -17.65
C GLY A 2 -10.27 11.92 -17.02
N ASN A 3 -11.18 11.32 -17.80
CA ASN A 3 -12.27 10.49 -17.24
C ASN A 3 -11.88 9.01 -17.12
N MET A 4 -10.94 8.52 -17.93
CA MET A 4 -10.52 7.13 -17.93
C MET A 4 -9.61 6.82 -16.73
N THR A 5 -8.71 7.75 -16.39
CA THR A 5 -7.81 7.65 -15.24
C THR A 5 -8.55 7.68 -13.91
N LYS A 6 -9.58 8.54 -13.78
CA LYS A 6 -10.44 8.59 -12.57
C LYS A 6 -11.22 7.31 -12.34
N ASN A 7 -11.70 6.67 -13.41
CA ASN A 7 -12.39 5.39 -13.29
C ASN A 7 -11.42 4.25 -12.95
N ALA A 8 -10.22 4.26 -13.52
CA ALA A 8 -9.18 3.28 -13.21
C ALA A 8 -8.75 3.38 -11.73
N GLU A 9 -8.50 4.59 -11.23
CA GLU A 9 -8.18 4.82 -9.82
C GLU A 9 -9.32 4.37 -8.91
N LYS A 10 -10.56 4.77 -9.19
CA LYS A 10 -11.73 4.37 -8.40
C LYS A 10 -11.87 2.85 -8.32
N ASN A 11 -11.69 2.16 -9.45
CA ASN A 11 -11.78 0.71 -9.50
C ASN A 11 -10.62 0.04 -8.75
N ALA A 12 -9.39 0.56 -8.88
CA ALA A 12 -8.23 0.07 -8.14
C ALA A 12 -8.43 0.21 -6.63
N ARG A 13 -8.83 1.39 -6.15
CA ARG A 13 -9.14 1.63 -4.73
C ARG A 13 -10.26 0.73 -4.22
N ALA A 14 -11.31 0.51 -5.01
CA ALA A 14 -12.41 -0.40 -4.66
C ALA A 14 -12.00 -1.87 -4.63
N MET A 15 -10.99 -2.27 -5.42
CA MET A 15 -10.40 -3.61 -5.37
C MET A 15 -9.55 -3.76 -4.11
N LEU A 16 -8.65 -2.80 -3.83
CA LEU A 16 -7.78 -2.80 -2.66
C LEU A 16 -8.57 -2.86 -1.35
N SER A 17 -9.69 -2.13 -1.26
CA SER A 17 -10.54 -2.14 -0.06
C SER A 17 -11.19 -3.50 0.24
N ARG A 18 -11.16 -4.46 -0.70
CA ARG A 18 -11.69 -5.82 -0.52
C ARG A 18 -10.62 -6.84 -0.14
N LEU A 19 -9.34 -6.50 -0.29
CA LEU A 19 -8.24 -7.37 0.09
C LEU A 19 -8.13 -7.44 1.62
N SER A 20 -7.66 -8.55 2.18
CA SER A 20 -7.27 -8.62 3.58
C SER A 20 -5.98 -7.82 3.83
N THR A 21 -5.66 -7.57 5.10
CA THR A 21 -4.40 -6.88 5.46
C THR A 21 -3.19 -7.68 4.97
N GLU A 22 -3.19 -9.00 5.15
CA GLU A 22 -2.15 -9.92 4.66
C GLU A 22 -1.98 -9.83 3.14
N GLN A 23 -3.10 -9.74 2.41
CA GLN A 23 -3.06 -9.59 0.96
C GLN A 23 -2.49 -8.23 0.55
N LEU A 24 -2.88 -7.13 1.21
CA LEU A 24 -2.32 -5.80 0.93
C LEU A 24 -0.81 -5.76 1.17
N ILE A 25 -0.34 -6.33 2.28
CA ILE A 25 1.10 -6.44 2.57
C ILE A 25 1.81 -7.26 1.49
N LYS A 26 1.24 -8.40 1.09
CA LYS A 26 1.79 -9.22 0.02
C LYS A 26 1.89 -8.47 -1.32
N GLU A 27 0.87 -7.73 -1.71
CA GLU A 27 0.91 -6.91 -2.93
C GLU A 27 1.96 -5.80 -2.82
N PHE A 28 2.14 -5.19 -1.65
CA PHE A 28 3.17 -4.19 -1.41
C PHE A 28 4.58 -4.78 -1.49
N ASP A 29 4.82 -5.95 -0.89
CA ASP A 29 6.07 -6.69 -0.95
C ASP A 29 6.46 -7.00 -2.41
N MET A 30 5.49 -7.44 -3.22
CA MET A 30 5.72 -7.75 -4.65
C MET A 30 6.19 -6.55 -5.48
N THR A 31 5.98 -5.32 -5.02
CA THR A 31 6.44 -4.12 -5.73
C THR A 31 7.92 -3.79 -5.53
N GLU A 32 8.61 -4.44 -4.58
CA GLU A 32 10.00 -4.15 -4.24
C GLU A 32 10.97 -4.45 -5.39
N ASP A 33 10.72 -5.54 -6.10
CA ASP A 33 11.55 -5.99 -7.23
C ASP A 33 11.14 -5.35 -8.58
N VAL A 34 10.11 -4.50 -8.58
CA VAL A 34 9.58 -3.88 -9.80
C VAL A 34 10.34 -2.59 -10.10
N PRO A 35 10.83 -2.39 -11.35
CA PRO A 35 11.46 -1.12 -11.73
C PRO A 35 10.56 0.09 -11.43
N ILE A 36 11.15 1.12 -10.82
CA ILE A 36 10.41 2.31 -10.41
C ILE A 36 9.75 2.99 -11.61
N SER A 37 8.45 3.21 -11.49
CA SER A 37 7.64 3.99 -12.44
C SER A 37 6.63 4.87 -11.70
N LEU A 38 6.01 5.81 -12.43
CA LEU A 38 4.95 6.64 -11.89
C LEU A 38 3.74 5.78 -11.49
N GLU A 39 3.36 4.84 -12.34
CA GLU A 39 2.26 3.91 -12.10
C GLU A 39 2.50 3.05 -10.86
N LEU A 40 3.73 2.55 -10.68
CA LEU A 40 4.10 1.79 -9.48
C LEU A 40 3.98 2.64 -8.22
N SER A 41 4.48 3.88 -8.27
CA SER A 41 4.41 4.83 -7.16
C SER A 41 2.95 5.14 -6.78
N MET A 42 2.07 5.29 -7.77
CA MET A 42 0.63 5.50 -7.55
C MET A 42 -0.02 4.29 -6.89
N VAL A 43 0.25 3.07 -7.38
CA VAL A 43 -0.31 1.84 -6.81
C VAL A 43 0.17 1.64 -5.37
N ARG A 44 1.47 1.84 -5.10
CA ARG A 44 2.02 1.80 -3.73
C ARG A 44 1.33 2.81 -2.82
N GLY A 45 1.11 4.04 -3.31
CA GLY A 45 0.35 5.05 -2.58
C GLY A 45 -1.07 4.60 -2.23
N TRP A 46 -1.80 3.98 -3.16
CA TRP A 46 -3.15 3.49 -2.87
C TRP A 46 -3.19 2.33 -1.88
N ILE A 47 -2.19 1.46 -1.89
CA ILE A 47 -2.05 0.40 -0.89
C ILE A 47 -1.76 1.00 0.47
N MET A 48 -0.84 1.97 0.55
CA MET A 48 -0.52 2.70 1.77
C MET A 48 -1.73 3.43 2.36
N ASP A 49 -2.53 4.11 1.53
CA ASP A 49 -3.77 4.77 1.97
C ASP A 49 -4.73 3.79 2.66
N GLU A 50 -4.88 2.58 2.11
CA GLU A 50 -5.78 1.56 2.66
C GLU A 50 -5.18 0.90 3.92
N LEU A 51 -3.86 0.75 4.00
CA LEU A 51 -3.16 0.28 5.21
C LEU A 51 -3.27 1.30 6.36
N GLU A 52 -3.03 2.58 6.09
CA GLU A 52 -3.18 3.68 7.07
C GLU A 52 -4.61 3.73 7.61
N LYS A 53 -5.61 3.65 6.71
CA LYS A 53 -7.02 3.64 7.10
C LYS A 53 -7.38 2.46 8.02
N ARG A 54 -6.76 1.30 7.84
CA ARG A 54 -7.05 0.08 8.63
C ARG A 54 -6.39 0.08 9.99
N ASN A 55 -5.15 0.54 10.07
CA ASN A 55 -4.40 0.60 11.31
C ASN A 55 -3.47 1.82 11.30
N PRO A 56 -3.98 3.02 11.65
CA PRO A 56 -3.20 4.24 11.60
C PRO A 56 -2.04 4.24 12.62
N GLU A 57 -2.16 3.47 13.71
CA GLU A 57 -1.09 3.34 14.70
C GLU A 57 0.11 2.57 14.15
N ALA A 58 -0.13 1.39 13.54
CA ALA A 58 0.93 0.62 12.91
C ALA A 58 1.57 1.37 11.74
N PHE A 59 0.76 2.07 10.94
CA PHE A 59 1.27 2.91 9.86
C PHE A 59 2.14 4.06 10.36
N GLY A 60 1.69 4.78 11.39
CA GLY A 60 2.47 5.85 12.01
C GLY A 60 3.81 5.33 12.55
N LYS A 61 3.80 4.20 13.28
CA LYS A 61 5.03 3.55 13.76
C LYS A 61 5.99 3.18 12.63
N TRP A 62 5.47 2.78 11.47
CA TRP A 62 6.29 2.49 10.31
C TRP A 62 6.92 3.76 9.73
N LEU A 63 6.14 4.83 9.57
CA LEU A 63 6.65 6.14 9.10
C LEU A 63 7.67 6.77 10.04
N ASP A 64 7.59 6.47 11.34
CA ASP A 64 8.51 6.97 12.37
C ASP A 64 9.86 6.23 12.39
N LEU A 65 10.06 5.18 11.59
CA LEU A 65 11.35 4.49 11.47
C LEU A 65 12.37 5.36 10.72
N ASP A 66 13.65 5.26 11.10
CA ASP A 66 14.74 5.95 10.38
C ASP A 66 14.84 5.49 8.91
N TYR A 67 14.53 4.20 8.67
CA TYR A 67 14.55 3.55 7.36
C TYR A 67 13.31 2.64 7.21
N PRO A 68 12.15 3.20 6.85
CA PRO A 68 10.93 2.41 6.63
C PRO A 68 11.08 1.55 5.39
N ASP A 69 10.96 0.23 5.55
CA ASP A 69 11.02 -0.76 4.48
C ASP A 69 9.80 -1.70 4.50
N ASN A 70 9.70 -2.56 3.48
CA ASN A 70 8.58 -3.49 3.35
C ASN A 70 8.57 -4.53 4.49
N GLU A 71 9.74 -4.98 4.94
CA GLU A 71 9.86 -5.96 6.03
C GLU A 71 9.33 -5.43 7.36
N SER A 72 9.72 -4.21 7.74
CA SER A 72 9.26 -3.54 8.96
C SER A 72 7.75 -3.27 8.91
N LEU A 73 7.21 -2.86 7.76
CA LEU A 73 5.76 -2.71 7.55
C LEU A 73 5.02 -4.03 7.78
N ARG A 74 5.51 -5.12 7.18
CA ARG A 74 4.94 -6.46 7.36
C ARG A 74 4.95 -6.88 8.83
N ASN A 75 6.06 -6.67 9.53
CA ASN A 75 6.17 -7.01 10.95
C ASN A 75 5.16 -6.24 11.81
N LEU A 76 4.96 -4.95 11.55
CA LEU A 76 4.01 -4.12 12.29
C LEU A 76 2.54 -4.49 12.04
N TYR A 77 2.21 -5.05 10.87
CA TYR A 77 0.83 -5.40 10.52
C TYR A 77 0.47 -6.86 10.77
N LEU A 78 1.41 -7.79 10.64
CA LEU A 78 1.12 -9.23 10.67
C LEU A 78 1.65 -9.95 11.91
N ASN A 79 2.60 -9.34 12.63
CA ASN A 79 3.23 -9.93 13.82
C ASN A 79 2.94 -9.14 15.11
N ALA A 80 1.95 -8.24 15.08
CA ALA A 80 1.53 -7.42 16.22
C ALA A 80 0.62 -8.16 17.21
#